data_AF-A0A3M1RBB6-F1
#
_entry.id   AF-A0A3M1RBB6-F1
#
_cell.length_a   1.000
_cell.length_b   1.000
_cell.length_c   1.000
_cell.angle_alpha   90.00
_cell.angle_beta   90.00
_cell.angle_gamma   90.00
#
_symmetry.space_group_name_H-M   'P 1'
#
loop_
_entity.id
_entity.type
_entity.pdbx_description
1 polymer ?
#
loop_
_entity_poly.entity_id
_entity_poly.type
_entity_poly.pdbx_seq_one_letter_code
_entity_poly.pdbx_strand_id
1 'polypeptide(L)'
;MRAVKRKDAAAYLWVLVIPLLLIALGYPAFYMPGRVISAHADFEGSCHLCHERWKGALPRLCLDCHSEIDTASHGLECARCHPEHRGRSAKATGFDHDRAGYTLSPGHASLGCSECHSRGYVDTSTEPCISCHETRSMEGFSSTEHFTHFKEGCLECHRGPETDVSGYSHGRTGYDLPDRFKGFGCRDCHPAGFGSFNHSITGYETSPTHSDTGCGECHETGFKGFST
;
A
#
# COMPACT_ATOMS: atom_id res chain seq x y z
N MET A 1 -62.46 18.38 18.49
CA MET A 1 -62.01 17.12 17.85
C MET A 1 -62.47 17.14 16.40
N ARG A 2 -61.55 17.34 15.43
CA ARG A 2 -61.89 17.51 14.01
C ARG A 2 -62.04 16.12 13.38
N ALA A 3 -63.24 15.80 12.88
CA ALA A 3 -63.50 14.56 12.17
C ALA A 3 -62.68 14.52 10.86
N VAL A 4 -61.71 13.60 10.79
CA VAL A 4 -60.99 13.28 9.55
C VAL A 4 -62.03 12.73 8.57
N LYS A 5 -62.18 13.38 7.41
CA LYS A 5 -63.17 12.97 6.41
C LYS A 5 -62.80 11.57 5.92
N ARG A 6 -63.76 10.64 5.90
CA ARG A 6 -63.61 9.24 5.43
C ARG A 6 -62.92 9.08 4.06
N LYS A 7 -62.82 10.13 3.25
CA LYS A 7 -62.14 10.13 1.95
C LYS A 7 -60.61 10.09 2.08
N ASP A 8 -60.06 10.44 3.25
CA ASP A 8 -58.62 10.48 3.49
C ASP A 8 -58.08 9.10 3.93
N ALA A 9 -58.94 8.24 4.50
CA ALA A 9 -58.55 6.91 4.97
C ALA A 9 -58.07 5.98 3.85
N ALA A 10 -58.63 6.10 2.64
CA ALA A 10 -58.19 5.34 1.47
C ALA A 10 -56.80 5.78 0.99
N ALA A 11 -56.47 7.08 1.09
CA ALA A 11 -55.16 7.60 0.72
C ALA A 11 -54.05 7.11 1.67
N TYR A 12 -54.33 7.01 2.98
CA TYR A 12 -53.38 6.44 3.94
C TYR A 12 -53.21 4.92 3.78
N LEU A 13 -54.24 4.20 3.31
CA LEU A 13 -54.13 2.78 3.03
C LEU A 13 -53.09 2.51 1.93
N TRP A 14 -53.06 3.32 0.88
CA TRP A 14 -52.05 3.20 -0.19
C TRP A 14 -50.62 3.51 0.29
N VAL A 15 -50.44 4.41 1.27
CA VAL A 15 -49.12 4.72 1.85
C VAL A 15 -48.52 3.52 2.60
N LEU A 16 -49.34 2.65 3.19
CA LEU A 16 -48.87 1.45 3.87
C LEU A 16 -48.87 0.21 2.96
N VAL A 17 -49.85 0.11 2.05
CA VAL A 17 -50.01 -1.05 1.17
C VAL A 17 -49.00 -1.04 0.02
N ILE A 18 -48.66 0.12 -0.56
CA ILE A 18 -47.71 0.20 -1.68
C ILE A 18 -46.29 -0.26 -1.27
N PRO A 19 -45.70 0.19 -0.14
CA PRO A 19 -44.41 -0.32 0.31
C PRO A 19 -44.44 -1.82 0.61
N LEU A 20 -45.50 -2.31 1.27
CA LEU A 20 -45.70 -3.74 1.53
C LEU A 20 -45.83 -4.56 0.23
N LEU A 21 -46.51 -4.04 -0.78
CA LEU A 21 -46.68 -4.68 -2.08
C LEU A 21 -45.37 -4.67 -2.89
N LEU A 22 -44.58 -3.60 -2.84
CA LEU A 22 -43.27 -3.52 -3.48
C LEU A 22 -42.25 -4.47 -2.84
N ILE A 23 -42.32 -4.63 -1.50
CA ILE A 23 -41.55 -5.63 -0.76
C ILE A 23 -42.01 -7.05 -1.13
N ALA A 24 -43.32 -7.29 -1.22
CA ALA A 24 -43.88 -8.62 -1.56
C ALA A 24 -43.65 -9.02 -3.03
N LEU A 25 -43.63 -8.05 -3.95
CA LEU A 25 -43.22 -8.24 -5.35
C LEU A 25 -41.68 -8.26 -5.51
N GLY A 26 -40.92 -8.12 -4.42
CA GLY A 26 -39.48 -8.34 -4.39
C GLY A 26 -38.65 -7.36 -5.20
N TYR A 27 -39.14 -6.14 -5.51
CA TYR A 27 -38.39 -5.14 -6.29
C TYR A 27 -37.01 -4.89 -5.66
N PRO A 28 -35.90 -5.34 -6.28
CA PRO A 28 -34.61 -5.49 -5.60
C PRO A 28 -33.84 -4.18 -5.45
N ALA A 29 -34.28 -3.10 -6.12
CA ALA A 29 -33.58 -1.80 -6.10
C ALA A 29 -33.45 -1.19 -4.70
N PHE A 30 -34.28 -1.61 -3.73
CA PHE A 30 -34.18 -1.17 -2.35
C PHE A 30 -33.09 -1.92 -1.55
N TYR A 31 -32.75 -3.14 -1.95
CA TYR A 31 -31.80 -4.01 -1.24
C TYR A 31 -30.46 -4.19 -1.97
N MET A 32 -30.39 -3.85 -3.26
CA MET A 32 -29.17 -3.84 -4.07
C MET A 32 -29.04 -2.48 -4.77
N PRO A 33 -28.21 -1.56 -4.23
CA PRO A 33 -28.08 -0.21 -4.77
C PRO A 33 -27.39 -0.15 -6.14
N GLY A 34 -26.85 -1.28 -6.61
CA GLY A 34 -26.23 -1.44 -7.93
C GLY A 34 -25.70 -2.86 -8.13
N ARG A 35 -25.27 -3.15 -9.36
CA ARG A 35 -24.59 -4.42 -9.69
C ARG A 35 -23.30 -4.54 -8.88
N VAL A 36 -22.99 -5.77 -8.49
CA VAL A 36 -21.73 -6.16 -7.83
C VAL A 36 -20.53 -5.95 -8.78
N ILE A 37 -19.29 -5.87 -8.27
CA ILE A 37 -18.10 -5.66 -9.12
C ILE A 37 -17.87 -6.86 -10.05
N SER A 38 -17.06 -6.66 -11.09
CA SER A 38 -16.81 -7.74 -12.07
C SER A 38 -16.21 -9.01 -11.45
N ALA A 39 -15.37 -8.88 -10.41
CA ALA A 39 -14.73 -10.02 -9.76
C ALA A 39 -15.72 -10.90 -8.98
N HIS A 40 -16.85 -10.35 -8.56
CA HIS A 40 -17.91 -11.06 -7.82
C HIS A 40 -19.21 -11.17 -8.63
N ALA A 41 -19.13 -11.01 -9.96
CA ALA A 41 -20.30 -11.04 -10.83
C ALA A 41 -21.14 -12.32 -10.68
N ASP A 42 -20.49 -13.45 -10.46
CA ASP A 42 -21.13 -14.76 -10.31
C ASP A 42 -21.89 -14.92 -8.99
N PHE A 43 -21.63 -14.04 -8.00
CA PHE A 43 -22.32 -14.06 -6.70
C PHE A 43 -23.52 -13.10 -6.66
N GLU A 44 -23.88 -12.49 -7.78
CA GLU A 44 -25.03 -11.58 -7.85
C GLU A 44 -26.34 -12.34 -7.50
N GLY A 45 -27.05 -11.86 -6.48
CA GLY A 45 -28.24 -12.54 -5.93
C GLY A 45 -27.95 -13.53 -4.78
N SER A 46 -26.69 -13.92 -4.58
CA SER A 46 -26.26 -14.77 -3.46
C SER A 46 -25.89 -13.93 -2.23
N CYS A 47 -26.81 -13.09 -1.77
CA CYS A 47 -26.55 -12.05 -0.77
C CYS A 47 -25.92 -12.60 0.54
N HIS A 48 -26.31 -13.82 0.93
CA HIS A 48 -25.85 -14.47 2.16
C HIS A 48 -24.36 -14.83 2.17
N LEU A 49 -23.70 -14.84 1.01
CA LEU A 49 -22.25 -15.05 0.93
C LEU A 49 -21.47 -13.85 1.46
N CYS A 50 -22.08 -12.66 1.46
CA CYS A 50 -21.43 -11.44 1.92
C CYS A 50 -22.14 -10.81 3.13
N HIS A 51 -23.42 -11.09 3.34
CA HIS A 51 -24.26 -10.45 4.36
C HIS A 51 -24.80 -11.41 5.42
N GLU A 52 -24.74 -11.01 6.69
CA GLU A 52 -25.64 -11.53 7.72
C GLU A 52 -26.98 -10.79 7.68
N ARG A 53 -28.07 -11.51 7.98
CA ARG A 53 -29.39 -10.90 8.15
C ARG A 53 -29.35 -9.89 9.30
N TRP A 54 -29.71 -8.63 9.01
CA TRP A 54 -29.72 -7.47 9.92
C TRP A 54 -28.36 -6.90 10.34
N LYS A 55 -27.24 -7.57 10.05
CA LYS A 55 -25.90 -7.03 10.35
C LYS A 55 -25.20 -6.43 9.15
N GLY A 56 -25.72 -6.65 7.94
CA GLY A 56 -25.11 -6.15 6.72
C GLY A 56 -23.90 -6.99 6.32
N ALA A 57 -23.00 -6.39 5.52
CA ALA A 57 -21.81 -7.07 5.06
C ALA A 57 -20.81 -7.25 6.22
N LEU A 58 -20.33 -8.48 6.41
CA LEU A 58 -19.41 -8.79 7.52
C LEU A 58 -18.00 -9.10 7.01
N PRO A 59 -16.95 -8.55 7.63
CA PRO A 59 -15.56 -8.85 7.27
C PRO A 59 -15.22 -10.34 7.22
N ARG A 60 -15.71 -11.11 8.20
CA ARG A 60 -15.41 -12.54 8.28
C ARG A 60 -16.00 -13.37 7.14
N LEU A 61 -17.00 -12.86 6.41
CA LEU A 61 -17.55 -13.52 5.23
C LEU A 61 -16.68 -13.29 3.99
N CYS A 62 -16.04 -12.12 3.89
CA CYS A 62 -15.02 -11.88 2.88
C CYS A 62 -13.83 -12.83 3.06
N LEU A 63 -13.38 -13.00 4.31
CA LEU A 63 -12.24 -13.84 4.66
C LEU A 63 -12.50 -15.36 4.54
N ASP A 64 -13.77 -15.80 4.43
CA ASP A 64 -14.08 -17.21 4.16
C ASP A 64 -13.53 -17.68 2.80
N CYS A 65 -13.48 -16.76 1.82
CA CYS A 65 -12.86 -17.01 0.51
C CYS A 65 -11.47 -16.35 0.38
N HIS A 66 -11.27 -15.19 1.00
CA HIS A 66 -10.01 -14.45 0.95
C HIS A 66 -9.12 -14.73 2.17
N SER A 67 -8.82 -16.01 2.43
CA SER A 67 -8.07 -16.47 3.60
C SER A 67 -6.62 -15.97 3.64
N GLU A 68 -6.04 -15.70 2.47
CA GLU A 68 -4.64 -15.29 2.32
C GLU A 68 -4.40 -13.79 2.63
N ILE A 69 -5.45 -13.01 2.87
CA ILE A 69 -5.30 -11.57 3.15
C ILE A 69 -4.72 -11.38 4.55
N ASP A 70 -3.56 -10.72 4.63
CA ASP A 70 -3.03 -10.22 5.89
C ASP A 70 -3.88 -9.06 6.42
N THR A 71 -4.70 -9.36 7.41
CA THR A 71 -5.57 -8.40 8.09
C THR A 71 -4.81 -7.44 9.01
N ALA A 72 -3.54 -7.72 9.36
CA ALA A 72 -2.73 -6.77 10.11
C ALA A 72 -2.42 -5.51 9.28
N SER A 73 -2.13 -5.70 7.99
CA SER A 73 -1.83 -4.61 7.05
C SER A 73 -3.07 -4.00 6.39
N HIS A 74 -4.11 -4.80 6.13
CA HIS A 74 -5.32 -4.34 5.41
C HIS A 74 -6.48 -3.94 6.34
N GLY A 75 -6.43 -4.31 7.62
CA GLY A 75 -7.55 -4.19 8.54
C GLY A 75 -8.73 -5.09 8.19
N LEU A 76 -9.84 -4.93 8.91
CA LEU A 76 -11.04 -5.75 8.77
C LEU A 76 -12.17 -5.05 8.00
N GLU A 77 -12.09 -3.75 7.75
CA GLU A 77 -13.17 -2.98 7.11
C GLU A 77 -13.11 -3.08 5.57
N CYS A 78 -13.21 -4.29 5.02
CA CYS A 78 -13.01 -4.56 3.59
C CYS A 78 -13.89 -3.67 2.69
N ALA A 79 -15.17 -3.56 3.03
CA ALA A 79 -16.17 -2.81 2.25
C ALA A 79 -15.95 -1.28 2.27
N ARG A 80 -15.16 -0.76 3.22
CA ARG A 80 -14.79 0.66 3.25
C ARG A 80 -13.92 1.03 2.06
N CYS A 81 -13.02 0.12 1.69
CA CYS A 81 -12.13 0.30 0.56
C CYS A 81 -12.65 -0.37 -0.70
N HIS A 82 -13.29 -1.54 -0.62
CA HIS A 82 -13.77 -2.32 -1.76
C HIS A 82 -15.30 -2.20 -1.91
N PRO A 83 -15.82 -1.19 -2.62
CA PRO A 83 -17.25 -1.01 -2.77
C PRO A 83 -17.84 -2.00 -3.78
N GLU A 84 -18.63 -2.94 -3.28
CA GLU A 84 -19.20 -4.01 -4.10
C GLU A 84 -20.34 -3.52 -5.02
N HIS A 85 -21.29 -2.75 -4.50
CA HIS A 85 -22.51 -2.36 -5.23
C HIS A 85 -22.39 -1.05 -6.03
N ARG A 86 -21.18 -0.67 -6.46
CA ARG A 86 -20.95 0.55 -7.27
C ARG A 86 -20.81 0.26 -8.77
N GLY A 87 -21.16 -0.95 -9.21
CA GLY A 87 -21.11 -1.38 -10.60
C GLY A 87 -19.84 -2.16 -10.94
N ARG A 88 -19.85 -2.78 -12.12
CA ARG A 88 -18.83 -3.76 -12.55
C ARG A 88 -17.39 -3.23 -12.53
N SER A 89 -17.21 -1.94 -12.78
CA SER A 89 -15.90 -1.28 -12.86
C SER A 89 -15.49 -0.55 -11.57
N ALA A 90 -16.24 -0.69 -10.47
CA ALA A 90 -15.87 -0.05 -9.22
C ALA A 90 -14.52 -0.57 -8.74
N LYS A 91 -13.67 0.36 -8.32
CA LYS A 91 -12.31 0.09 -7.83
C LYS A 91 -12.25 0.33 -6.33
N ALA A 92 -11.19 -0.16 -5.70
CA ALA A 92 -10.92 0.17 -4.32
C ALA A 92 -10.74 1.71 -4.16
N THR A 93 -11.25 2.29 -3.09
CA THR A 93 -11.23 3.73 -2.82
C THR A 93 -10.81 4.03 -1.39
N GLY A 94 -10.15 5.18 -1.15
CA GLY A 94 -9.88 5.65 0.21
C GLY A 94 -8.78 4.88 0.94
N PHE A 95 -7.84 4.27 0.19
CA PHE A 95 -6.59 3.80 0.76
C PHE A 95 -5.78 4.98 1.27
N ASP A 96 -5.24 4.83 2.48
CA ASP A 96 -4.50 5.85 3.19
C ASP A 96 -3.07 5.36 3.39
N HIS A 97 -2.18 5.91 2.59
CA HIS A 97 -0.75 5.61 2.57
C HIS A 97 -0.06 5.89 3.92
N ASP A 98 -0.51 6.90 4.67
CA ASP A 98 0.05 7.25 5.98
C ASP A 98 -0.25 6.16 7.01
N ARG A 99 -1.47 5.61 6.96
CA ARG A 99 -1.88 4.50 7.83
C ARG A 99 -1.14 3.20 7.53
N ALA A 100 -0.67 3.04 6.30
CA ALA A 100 0.17 1.92 5.90
C ALA A 100 1.67 2.14 6.21
N GLY A 101 2.04 3.29 6.81
CA GLY A 101 3.42 3.62 7.13
C GLY A 101 4.27 4.04 5.93
N TYR A 102 3.63 4.35 4.79
CA TYR A 102 4.29 4.77 3.54
C TYR A 102 3.75 6.12 3.08
N THR A 103 4.04 7.19 3.81
CA THR A 103 3.54 8.53 3.52
C THR A 103 4.00 9.05 2.16
N LEU A 104 3.06 9.48 1.32
CA LEU A 104 3.36 10.12 0.04
C LEU A 104 3.82 11.56 0.27
N SER A 105 4.92 11.97 -0.36
CA SER A 105 5.32 13.37 -0.35
C SER A 105 4.30 14.25 -1.08
N PRO A 106 4.26 15.57 -0.81
CA PRO A 106 3.35 16.49 -1.48
C PRO A 106 3.42 16.43 -3.02
N GLY A 107 4.60 16.16 -3.59
CA GLY A 107 4.78 16.03 -5.05
C GLY A 107 4.15 14.77 -5.65
N HIS A 108 3.97 13.71 -4.86
CA HIS A 108 3.40 12.44 -5.32
C HIS A 108 1.95 12.26 -4.89
N ALA A 109 1.44 13.08 -3.96
CA ALA A 109 0.07 13.03 -3.47
C ALA A 109 -1.00 13.26 -4.55
N SER A 110 -0.64 13.91 -5.67
CA SER A 110 -1.54 14.12 -6.81
C SER A 110 -1.52 12.99 -7.85
N LEU A 111 -0.64 12.00 -7.71
CA LEU A 111 -0.52 10.91 -8.67
C LEU A 111 -1.70 9.94 -8.57
N GLY A 112 -2.10 9.40 -9.71
CA GLY A 112 -3.07 8.31 -9.77
C GLY A 112 -2.47 7.01 -9.26
N CYS A 113 -3.29 6.14 -8.67
CA CYS A 113 -2.85 4.84 -8.13
C CYS A 113 -2.01 4.04 -9.15
N SER A 114 -2.42 4.03 -10.42
CA SER A 114 -1.77 3.28 -11.49
C SER A 114 -0.42 3.85 -11.94
N GLU A 115 -0.09 5.08 -11.55
CA GLU A 115 1.19 5.70 -11.90
C GLU A 115 2.34 5.04 -11.12
N CYS A 116 2.07 4.48 -9.93
CA CYS A 116 3.04 3.66 -9.18
C CYS A 116 2.67 2.17 -9.22
N HIS A 117 1.39 1.82 -9.09
CA HIS A 117 0.90 0.44 -9.08
C HIS A 117 0.62 -0.09 -10.49
N SER A 118 1.54 0.13 -11.43
CA SER A 118 1.38 -0.22 -12.85
C SER A 118 1.28 -1.74 -13.07
N ARG A 119 1.82 -2.55 -12.15
CA ARG A 119 1.80 -4.02 -12.17
C ARG A 119 0.89 -4.63 -11.09
N GLY A 120 0.06 -3.81 -10.45
CA GLY A 120 -0.76 -4.21 -9.31
C GLY A 120 -0.24 -3.65 -7.98
N TYR A 121 -0.90 -4.06 -6.89
CA TYR A 121 -0.71 -3.47 -5.55
C TYR A 121 0.16 -4.33 -4.62
N VAL A 122 0.45 -5.58 -5.00
CA VAL A 122 1.38 -6.45 -4.29
C VAL A 122 2.77 -6.27 -4.90
N ASP A 123 3.82 -6.21 -4.06
CA ASP A 123 5.21 -6.04 -4.47
C ASP A 123 5.41 -4.90 -5.49
N THR A 124 4.92 -3.72 -5.11
CA THR A 124 4.92 -2.55 -5.99
C THR A 124 6.34 -2.27 -6.50
N SER A 125 6.50 -2.29 -7.82
CA SER A 125 7.80 -2.11 -8.46
C SER A 125 8.36 -0.70 -8.23
N THR A 126 9.69 -0.60 -8.13
CA THR A 126 10.40 0.69 -8.11
C THR A 126 10.69 1.24 -9.52
N GLU A 127 10.30 0.54 -10.58
CA GLU A 127 10.51 0.99 -11.96
C GLU A 127 9.83 2.34 -12.27
N PRO A 128 8.59 2.62 -11.80
CA PRO A 128 7.97 3.92 -12.00
C PRO A 128 8.78 5.08 -11.39
N CYS A 129 9.51 4.83 -10.30
CA CYS A 129 10.42 5.81 -9.70
C CYS A 129 11.49 6.24 -10.71
N ILE A 130 12.12 5.27 -11.37
CA ILE A 130 13.17 5.53 -12.37
C ILE A 130 12.56 6.22 -13.59
N SER A 131 11.40 5.75 -14.08
CA SER A 131 10.76 6.29 -15.28
C SER A 131 10.50 7.81 -15.22
N CYS A 132 10.22 8.34 -14.02
CA CYS A 132 10.02 9.77 -13.80
C CYS A 132 11.28 10.51 -13.33
N HIS A 133 12.15 9.85 -12.55
CA HIS A 133 13.29 10.50 -11.88
C HIS A 133 14.65 10.23 -12.54
N GLU A 134 14.74 9.48 -13.64
CA GLU A 134 16.00 9.19 -14.35
C GLU A 134 16.74 10.47 -14.82
N THR A 135 16.00 11.53 -15.16
CA THR A 135 16.57 12.78 -15.70
C THR A 135 16.21 14.03 -14.91
N ARG A 136 15.33 13.91 -13.91
CA ARG A 136 14.89 15.04 -13.08
C ARG A 136 15.75 15.10 -11.82
N SER A 137 16.58 16.12 -11.71
CA SER A 137 17.36 16.33 -10.48
C SER A 137 16.42 16.66 -9.31
N MET A 138 16.45 15.87 -8.24
CA MET A 138 15.84 16.27 -6.97
C MET A 138 16.66 17.41 -6.34
N GLU A 139 16.01 18.39 -5.73
CA GLU A 139 16.71 19.40 -4.94
C GLU A 139 17.52 18.72 -3.82
N GLY A 140 18.82 19.01 -3.74
CA GLY A 140 19.70 18.48 -2.69
C GLY A 140 20.43 17.17 -3.01
N PHE A 141 20.01 16.39 -4.03
CA PHE A 141 20.77 15.22 -4.49
C PHE A 141 20.91 15.13 -6.02
N SER A 142 21.01 16.30 -6.66
CA SER A 142 21.15 16.52 -8.09
C SER A 142 22.45 15.92 -8.71
N SER A 143 22.49 14.62 -9.01
CA SER A 143 23.49 14.05 -9.93
C SER A 143 23.04 12.78 -10.67
N THR A 144 23.48 12.68 -11.93
CA THR A 144 23.52 11.44 -12.74
C THR A 144 24.25 10.31 -12.00
N GLU A 145 25.21 10.65 -11.14
CA GLU A 145 26.01 9.66 -10.41
C GLU A 145 25.22 8.90 -9.34
N HIS A 146 24.26 9.54 -8.65
CA HIS A 146 23.39 8.83 -7.71
C HIS A 146 22.61 7.73 -8.42
N PHE A 147 21.96 8.05 -9.55
CA PHE A 147 21.26 7.05 -10.36
C PHE A 147 22.20 6.02 -10.98
N THR A 148 23.41 6.41 -11.40
CA THR A 148 24.38 5.46 -11.98
C THR A 148 24.81 4.40 -10.96
N HIS A 149 24.97 4.77 -9.70
CA HIS A 149 25.49 3.91 -8.64
C HIS A 149 24.39 3.29 -7.75
N PHE A 150 23.20 3.88 -7.68
CA PHE A 150 22.12 3.47 -6.76
C PHE A 150 20.76 3.33 -7.47
N LYS A 151 20.76 2.84 -8.72
CA LYS A 151 19.54 2.64 -9.54
C LYS A 151 18.57 1.58 -9.01
N GLU A 152 19.01 0.68 -8.14
CA GLU A 152 18.22 -0.41 -7.58
C GLU A 152 18.06 -0.23 -6.07
N GLY A 153 16.97 -0.71 -5.50
CA GLY A 153 16.74 -0.62 -4.05
C GLY A 153 16.38 0.78 -3.55
N CYS A 154 15.65 1.60 -4.33
CA CYS A 154 15.29 2.97 -3.96
C CYS A 154 14.69 3.07 -2.55
N LEU A 155 13.83 2.11 -2.19
CA LEU A 155 13.11 2.08 -0.91
C LEU A 155 13.96 1.60 0.28
N GLU A 156 15.18 1.12 0.04
CA GLU A 156 16.11 0.77 1.12
C GLU A 156 16.62 2.01 1.86
N CYS A 157 16.77 3.12 1.12
CA CYS A 157 17.18 4.41 1.67
C CYS A 157 16.02 5.39 1.79
N HIS A 158 15.11 5.40 0.81
CA HIS A 158 13.95 6.29 0.78
C HIS A 158 12.72 5.61 1.41
N ARG A 159 12.11 6.19 2.46
CA ARG A 159 10.88 5.65 3.07
C ARG A 159 9.60 6.05 2.33
N GLY A 160 9.73 6.36 1.04
CA GLY A 160 8.66 6.94 0.25
C GLY A 160 9.18 7.73 -0.92
N PRO A 161 8.29 8.15 -1.82
CA PRO A 161 8.68 8.96 -2.97
C PRO A 161 9.08 10.36 -2.47
N GLU A 162 10.38 10.67 -2.46
CA GLU A 162 10.97 11.92 -1.94
C GLU A 162 10.64 12.24 -0.45
N THR A 163 11.03 11.37 0.50
CA THR A 163 11.38 11.85 1.86
C THR A 163 12.87 12.14 1.91
N ASP A 164 13.23 13.36 2.30
CA ASP A 164 14.61 13.79 2.52
C ASP A 164 15.36 12.78 3.40
N VAL A 165 16.54 12.36 2.94
CA VAL A 165 17.47 11.53 3.73
C VAL A 165 18.25 12.38 4.75
N SER A 166 17.87 13.63 5.00
CA SER A 166 18.27 14.33 6.21
C SER A 166 17.85 13.52 7.46
N GLY A 167 18.78 12.83 8.13
CA GLY A 167 18.45 11.85 9.18
C GLY A 167 18.21 10.41 8.68
N TYR A 168 18.76 10.05 7.51
CA TYR A 168 19.26 8.70 7.29
C TYR A 168 20.43 8.40 8.23
N SER A 169 20.63 7.11 8.54
CA SER A 169 21.77 6.56 9.27
C SER A 169 21.90 5.10 8.85
N HIS A 170 23.12 4.58 8.72
CA HIS A 170 23.33 3.14 8.54
C HIS A 170 22.77 2.34 9.73
N GLY A 171 22.49 2.95 10.87
CA GLY A 171 21.73 2.32 11.97
C GLY A 171 20.38 1.77 11.55
N ARG A 172 19.76 2.28 10.46
CA ARG A 172 18.53 1.70 9.89
C ARG A 172 18.73 0.31 9.30
N THR A 173 19.92 0.01 8.78
CA THR A 173 20.32 -1.33 8.32
C THR A 173 20.91 -2.17 9.45
N GLY A 174 20.91 -1.66 10.69
CA GLY A 174 21.50 -2.31 11.86
C GLY A 174 23.01 -2.08 12.01
N TYR A 175 23.60 -1.19 11.21
CA TYR A 175 25.03 -0.89 11.24
C TYR A 175 25.28 0.58 11.58
N ASP A 176 25.53 0.92 12.85
CA ASP A 176 25.89 2.30 13.18
C ASP A 176 27.33 2.61 12.78
N LEU A 177 27.52 3.60 11.91
CA LEU A 177 28.86 4.06 11.52
C LEU A 177 29.60 4.65 12.74
N PRO A 178 30.78 4.12 13.09
CA PRO A 178 31.63 4.73 14.12
C PRO A 178 31.93 6.20 13.84
N ASP A 179 32.15 7.00 14.90
CA ASP A 179 32.40 8.44 14.79
C ASP A 179 33.54 8.82 13.83
N ARG A 180 34.57 7.97 13.71
CA ARG A 180 35.68 8.16 12.75
C ARG A 180 35.25 8.21 11.28
N PHE A 181 34.05 7.73 10.95
CA PHE A 181 33.49 7.72 9.60
C PHE A 181 32.41 8.79 9.41
N LYS A 182 32.12 9.61 10.42
CA LYS A 182 31.24 10.78 10.27
C LYS A 182 31.90 11.77 9.29
N GLY A 183 31.18 12.13 8.24
CA GLY A 183 31.64 13.09 7.22
C GLY A 183 32.14 12.48 5.92
N PHE A 184 32.26 11.14 5.83
CA PHE A 184 32.49 10.46 4.56
C PHE A 184 31.19 10.42 3.74
N GLY A 185 31.31 10.65 2.44
CA GLY A 185 30.22 10.49 1.49
C GLY A 185 29.94 9.02 1.21
N CYS A 186 28.76 8.70 0.68
CA CYS A 186 28.35 7.32 0.43
C CYS A 186 29.37 6.57 -0.46
N ARG A 187 29.88 7.25 -1.50
CA ARG A 187 30.80 6.66 -2.49
C ARG A 187 32.22 6.42 -1.96
N ASP A 188 32.59 7.04 -0.85
CA ASP A 188 33.89 6.77 -0.23
C ASP A 188 33.94 5.29 0.19
N CYS A 189 32.85 4.80 0.79
CA CYS A 189 32.72 3.37 1.12
C CYS A 189 32.06 2.56 -0.01
N HIS A 190 31.19 3.13 -0.83
CA HIS A 190 30.43 2.45 -1.89
C HIS A 190 30.84 2.92 -3.29
N PRO A 191 32.06 2.65 -3.77
CA PRO A 191 32.64 3.29 -4.95
C PRO A 191 31.91 2.94 -6.25
N ALA A 192 31.32 1.74 -6.35
CA ALA A 192 30.53 1.31 -7.49
C ALA A 192 29.02 1.33 -7.22
N GLY A 193 28.58 1.79 -6.04
CA GLY A 193 27.17 1.73 -5.63
C GLY A 193 26.90 0.75 -4.51
N PHE A 194 25.61 0.43 -4.31
CA PHE A 194 25.22 -0.52 -3.27
C PHE A 194 25.83 -1.91 -3.48
N GLY A 195 26.00 -2.67 -2.39
CA GLY A 195 26.78 -3.91 -2.38
C GLY A 195 28.29 -3.73 -2.51
N SER A 196 28.79 -2.78 -3.30
CA SER A 196 30.23 -2.52 -3.42
C SER A 196 30.79 -1.87 -2.14
N PHE A 197 31.97 -2.29 -1.70
CA PHE A 197 32.57 -1.77 -0.46
C PHE A 197 34.08 -1.50 -0.59
N ASN A 198 34.54 -0.36 -0.08
CA ASN A 198 35.95 0.03 -0.08
C ASN A 198 36.62 -0.24 1.27
N HIS A 199 37.31 -1.38 1.35
CA HIS A 199 38.02 -1.81 2.55
C HIS A 199 39.24 -0.96 2.92
N SER A 200 39.82 -0.22 1.96
CA SER A 200 41.01 0.60 2.20
C SER A 200 40.74 1.77 3.16
N ILE A 201 39.50 2.27 3.18
CA ILE A 201 39.09 3.39 4.06
C ILE A 201 38.72 2.89 5.46
N THR A 202 38.17 1.68 5.56
CA THR A 202 37.86 1.08 6.87
C THR A 202 39.10 0.57 7.60
N GLY A 203 40.19 0.33 6.87
CA GLY A 203 41.43 -0.27 7.39
C GLY A 203 41.32 -1.79 7.53
N TYR A 204 40.36 -2.40 6.81
CA TYR A 204 40.23 -3.85 6.75
C TYR A 204 41.16 -4.38 5.67
N GLU A 205 42.17 -5.17 6.03
CA GLU A 205 42.92 -5.90 5.01
C GLU A 205 42.05 -7.03 4.48
N THR A 206 41.67 -6.96 3.21
CA THR A 206 41.09 -8.11 2.53
C THR A 206 42.15 -9.22 2.52
N SER A 207 41.99 -10.23 3.38
CA SER A 207 42.68 -11.50 3.18
C SER A 207 42.40 -11.99 1.75
N PRO A 208 43.33 -12.67 1.05
CA PRO A 208 43.09 -13.25 -0.28
C PRO A 208 41.83 -14.13 -0.38
N THR A 209 41.25 -14.53 0.75
CA THR A 209 40.02 -15.32 0.86
C THR A 209 38.73 -14.49 0.96
N HIS A 210 38.81 -13.16 1.07
CA HIS A 210 37.66 -12.26 1.30
C HIS A 210 37.48 -11.22 0.18
N SER A 211 38.25 -11.29 -0.90
CA SER A 211 38.07 -10.39 -2.05
C SER A 211 36.84 -10.72 -2.91
N ASP A 212 36.35 -11.97 -2.81
CA ASP A 212 35.36 -12.52 -3.74
C ASP A 212 34.07 -12.97 -3.02
N THR A 213 34.02 -12.87 -1.68
CA THR A 213 32.93 -13.38 -0.83
C THR A 213 32.12 -12.21 -0.28
N GLY A 214 30.83 -12.13 -0.64
CA GLY A 214 29.95 -11.06 -0.18
C GLY A 214 29.73 -11.08 1.34
N CYS A 215 29.57 -9.91 1.97
CA CYS A 215 29.45 -9.78 3.43
C CYS A 215 28.37 -10.68 4.04
N GLY A 216 27.26 -10.89 3.33
CA GLY A 216 26.13 -11.72 3.77
C GLY A 216 26.44 -13.23 3.81
N GLU A 217 27.47 -13.70 3.11
CA GLU A 217 27.83 -15.13 3.09
C GLU A 217 28.43 -15.61 4.43
N CYS A 218 29.02 -14.70 5.20
CA CYS A 218 29.54 -14.98 6.55
C CYS A 218 28.73 -14.26 7.65
N HIS A 219 27.95 -13.24 7.30
CA HIS A 219 27.15 -12.45 8.23
C HIS A 219 25.66 -12.49 7.91
N GLU A 220 25.10 -13.71 7.75
CA GLU A 220 23.68 -13.94 7.47
C GLU A 220 22.71 -13.25 8.46
N THR A 221 23.17 -12.99 9.69
CA THR A 221 22.38 -12.35 10.76
C THR A 221 22.87 -10.96 11.15
N GLY A 222 23.76 -10.37 10.36
CA GLY A 222 24.33 -9.04 10.58
C GLY A 222 25.70 -9.04 11.28
N PHE A 223 26.35 -7.88 11.26
CA PHE A 223 27.70 -7.68 11.80
C PHE A 223 27.63 -7.07 13.20
N LYS A 224 28.05 -7.80 14.25
CA LYS A 224 28.02 -7.32 15.65
C LYS A 224 29.29 -6.56 16.10
N GLY A 225 29.95 -5.86 15.18
CA GLY A 225 31.14 -5.06 15.49
C GLY A 225 32.36 -5.90 15.87
N PHE A 226 33.50 -5.24 16.03
CA PHE A 226 34.69 -5.86 16.62
C PHE A 226 34.61 -5.80 18.13
N SER A 227 34.71 -6.94 18.80
CA SER A 227 35.28 -6.94 20.14
C SER A 227 36.73 -6.48 20.00
N THR A 228 37.05 -5.37 20.66
CA THR A 228 38.40 -4.83 20.86
C THR A 228 39.41 -5.89 21.24
#